data_AF-A0A7C7JXT4-F1
#
_entry.id   AF-A0A7C7JXT4-F1
#
_cell.length_a   1.000
_cell.length_b   1.000
_cell.length_c   1.000
_cell.angle_alpha   90.00
_cell.angle_beta   90.00
_cell.angle_gamma   90.00
#
_symmetry.space_group_name_H-M   'P 1'
#
loop_
_entity.id
_entity.type
_entity.pdbx_description
1 polymer ?
#
loop_
_entity_poly.entity_id
_entity_poly.type
_entity_poly.pdbx_seq_one_letter_code
_entity_poly.pdbx_strand_id
1 'polypeptide(L)'
;IIGIAKRLEELFYPNDPIPLYLDKKSETLKIIQQLRNEAHRFGIEHHRNRRSKNALNSALETIPGIGEKTIVELLKKFKSTKRIANAKLDELEEVVGVSRASKIYNHYHKE
;
A
#
# COMPACT_ATOMS: atom_id res chain seq x y z
N ILE A 1 -14.33 -21.21 -12.98
CA ILE A 1 -13.22 -20.78 -12.09
C ILE A 1 -12.02 -21.64 -12.47
N ILE A 2 -10.83 -21.11 -12.69
CA ILE A 2 -9.64 -21.92 -13.02
C ILE A 2 -8.53 -21.49 -12.07
N GLY A 3 -7.85 -22.44 -11.44
CA GLY A 3 -6.73 -22.19 -10.54
C GLY A 3 -5.40 -22.50 -11.22
N ILE A 4 -4.34 -21.77 -10.86
CA ILE A 4 -2.96 -22.08 -11.27
C ILE A 4 -2.06 -22.24 -10.06
N ALA A 5 -1.34 -23.37 -9.99
CA ALA A 5 -0.37 -23.61 -8.92
C ALA A 5 0.93 -22.83 -9.17
N LYS A 6 1.46 -22.17 -8.14
CA LYS A 6 2.62 -21.26 -8.28
C LYS A 6 3.94 -21.97 -8.59
N ARG A 7 4.10 -23.26 -8.21
CA ARG A 7 5.38 -23.99 -8.33
C ARG A 7 5.48 -24.84 -9.59
N LEU A 8 4.41 -25.54 -9.96
CA LEU A 8 4.39 -26.47 -11.09
C LEU A 8 3.61 -25.93 -12.30
N GLU A 9 2.94 -24.78 -12.13
CA GLU A 9 2.16 -24.10 -13.16
C GLU A 9 1.05 -24.96 -13.78
N GLU A 10 0.56 -25.88 -12.97
CA GLU A 10 -0.58 -26.75 -13.24
C GLU A 10 -1.88 -25.97 -13.21
N LEU A 11 -2.75 -26.24 -14.19
CA LEU A 11 -4.09 -25.68 -14.28
C LEU A 11 -5.09 -26.64 -13.63
N PHE A 12 -5.92 -26.10 -12.74
CA PHE A 12 -6.96 -26.86 -12.05
C PHE A 12 -8.33 -26.35 -12.44
N TYR A 13 -9.20 -27.27 -12.87
CA TYR A 13 -10.60 -26.99 -13.11
C TYR A 13 -11.42 -27.33 -11.85
N PRO A 14 -12.57 -26.66 -11.63
CA PRO A 14 -13.43 -26.96 -10.50
C PRO A 14 -13.99 -28.37 -10.70
N ASN A 15 -13.95 -29.17 -9.64
CA ASN A 15 -14.43 -30.56 -9.62
C ASN A 15 -13.58 -31.54 -10.45
N ASP A 16 -12.42 -31.13 -10.96
CA ASP A 16 -11.46 -32.04 -11.58
C ASP A 16 -10.23 -32.21 -10.68
N PRO A 17 -9.95 -33.42 -10.16
CA PRO A 17 -8.77 -33.67 -9.36
C PRO A 17 -7.49 -33.75 -10.20
N ILE A 18 -7.59 -33.89 -11.52
CA ILE A 18 -6.44 -34.05 -12.41
C ILE A 18 -6.01 -32.68 -12.96
N PRO A 19 -4.77 -32.24 -12.72
CA PRO A 19 -4.27 -31.00 -13.29
C PRO A 19 -4.02 -31.12 -14.79
N LEU A 20 -4.33 -30.05 -15.53
CA LEU A 20 -3.90 -29.89 -16.91
C LEU A 20 -2.49 -29.29 -16.93
N TYR A 21 -1.59 -29.99 -17.63
CA TYR A 21 -0.23 -29.55 -17.88
C TYR A 21 -0.14 -28.82 -19.21
N LEU A 22 0.48 -27.65 -19.19
CA LEU A 22 0.89 -26.95 -20.41
C LEU A 22 2.40 -27.12 -20.61
N ASP A 23 2.83 -27.13 -21.88
CA ASP A 23 4.25 -27.07 -22.18
C ASP A 23 4.84 -25.77 -21.59
N LYS A 24 5.95 -25.92 -20.85
CA LYS A 24 6.70 -24.83 -20.23
C LYS A 24 7.19 -23.79 -21.25
N LYS A 25 7.33 -24.18 -22.52
CA LYS A 25 7.73 -23.30 -23.61
C LYS A 25 6.55 -22.67 -24.36
N SER A 26 5.32 -23.07 -24.05
CA SER A 26 4.14 -22.55 -24.75
C SER A 26 3.87 -21.08 -24.44
N GLU A 27 3.45 -20.33 -25.45
CA GLU A 27 3.06 -18.93 -25.29
C GLU A 27 1.80 -18.80 -24.43
N THR A 28 0.89 -19.78 -24.50
CA THR A 28 -0.31 -19.86 -23.67
C THR A 28 0.00 -19.84 -22.19
N LEU A 29 1.00 -20.63 -21.75
CA LEU A 29 1.41 -20.66 -20.35
C LEU A 29 1.95 -19.29 -19.90
N LYS A 30 2.73 -18.60 -20.74
CA LYS A 30 3.25 -17.26 -20.41
C LYS A 30 2.14 -16.25 -20.17
N ILE A 31 1.08 -16.26 -20.99
CA ILE A 31 -0.07 -15.35 -20.81
C ILE A 31 -0.76 -15.63 -19.48
N ILE A 32 -0.99 -16.90 -19.13
CA ILE A 32 -1.64 -17.27 -17.87
C ILE A 32 -0.76 -16.87 -16.67
N GLN A 33 0.56 -17.06 -16.76
CA GLN A 33 1.50 -16.59 -15.74
C GLN A 33 1.44 -15.07 -15.56
N GLN A 34 1.36 -14.30 -16.65
CA GLN A 34 1.22 -12.84 -16.58
C GLN A 34 -0.06 -12.43 -15.86
N LEU A 35 -1.20 -13.06 -16.18
CA LEU A 35 -2.47 -12.81 -15.49
C LEU A 35 -2.37 -13.12 -13.99
N ARG A 36 -1.78 -14.26 -13.62
CA ARG A 36 -1.52 -14.64 -12.22
C ARG A 36 -0.66 -13.59 -11.51
N ASN A 37 0.43 -13.17 -12.14
CA ASN A 37 1.37 -12.22 -11.57
C ASN A 37 0.70 -10.86 -11.36
N GLU A 38 -0.16 -10.44 -12.29
CA GLU A 38 -0.89 -9.18 -12.20
C GLU A 38 -1.96 -9.22 -11.10
N ALA A 39 -2.69 -10.33 -10.98
CA ALA A 39 -3.62 -10.54 -9.87
C ALA A 39 -2.89 -10.51 -8.51
N HIS A 40 -1.72 -11.14 -8.43
CA HIS A 40 -0.89 -11.13 -7.22
C HIS A 40 -0.32 -9.74 -6.91
N ARG A 41 0.17 -9.01 -7.94
CA ARG A 41 0.65 -7.62 -7.81
C ARG A 41 -0.46 -6.73 -7.27
N PHE A 42 -1.64 -6.80 -7.87
CA PHE A 42 -2.81 -6.02 -7.48
C PHE A 42 -3.23 -6.34 -6.04
N GLY A 43 -3.29 -7.62 -5.66
CA GLY A 43 -3.64 -8.02 -4.29
C GLY A 43 -2.66 -7.49 -3.25
N ILE A 44 -1.35 -7.62 -3.50
CA ILE A 44 -0.31 -7.08 -2.61
C ILE A 44 -0.41 -5.56 -2.51
N GLU A 45 -0.54 -4.88 -3.63
CA GLU A 45 -0.63 -3.42 -3.68
C GLU A 45 -1.88 -2.91 -2.95
N HIS A 46 -3.03 -3.58 -3.14
CA HIS A 46 -4.27 -3.25 -2.44
C HIS A 46 -4.12 -3.40 -0.92
N HIS A 47 -3.58 -4.54 -0.45
CA HIS A 47 -3.34 -4.75 0.97
C HIS A 47 -2.29 -3.78 1.54
N ARG A 48 -1.25 -3.46 0.78
CA ARG A 48 -0.24 -2.47 1.17
C ARG A 48 -0.84 -1.08 1.32
N ASN A 49 -1.69 -0.67 0.37
CA ASN A 49 -2.37 0.62 0.39
C ASN A 49 -3.38 0.69 1.54
N ARG A 50 -4.15 -0.38 1.80
CA ARG A 50 -5.09 -0.45 2.93
C ARG A 50 -4.36 -0.41 4.28
N ARG A 51 -3.28 -1.17 4.44
CA ARG A 51 -2.46 -1.15 5.65
C ARG A 51 -1.80 0.21 5.87
N SER A 52 -1.27 0.81 4.81
CA SER A 52 -0.75 2.16 4.84
C SER A 52 -1.83 3.09 5.39
N LYS A 53 -3.00 3.19 4.72
CA LYS A 53 -4.13 4.03 5.13
C LYS A 53 -4.53 3.85 6.60
N ASN A 54 -4.66 2.62 7.09
CA ASN A 54 -5.02 2.37 8.49
C ASN A 54 -3.93 2.82 9.47
N ALA A 55 -2.65 2.65 9.12
CA ALA A 55 -1.54 3.18 9.91
C ALA A 55 -1.48 4.72 9.86
N LEU A 56 -1.90 5.34 8.73
CA LEU A 56 -1.96 6.80 8.57
C LEU A 56 -2.89 7.45 9.60
N ASN A 57 -4.06 6.84 9.84
CA ASN A 57 -5.04 7.38 10.78
C ASN A 57 -4.49 7.34 12.22
N SER A 58 -3.88 6.23 12.64
CA SER A 58 -3.45 6.09 14.04
C SER A 58 -2.34 7.06 14.49
N ALA A 59 -1.36 7.37 13.63
CA ALA A 59 -0.14 8.06 14.09
C ALA A 59 -0.26 9.58 14.14
N LEU A 60 -1.11 10.18 13.29
CA LEU A 60 -1.32 11.63 13.29
C LEU A 60 -2.50 12.04 14.19
N GLU A 61 -3.50 11.18 14.35
CA GLU A 61 -4.62 11.42 15.28
C GLU A 61 -4.19 11.37 16.75
N THR A 62 -3.09 10.67 17.07
CA THR A 62 -2.52 10.66 18.43
C THR A 62 -1.89 12.00 18.84
N ILE A 63 -1.65 12.92 17.89
CA ILE A 63 -1.01 14.20 18.19
C ILE A 63 -2.05 15.19 18.73
N PRO A 64 -1.94 15.64 20.00
CA PRO A 64 -2.94 16.51 20.60
C PRO A 64 -3.04 17.86 19.89
N GLY A 65 -4.24 18.17 19.40
CA GLY A 65 -4.54 19.42 18.67
C GLY A 65 -4.33 19.35 17.16
N ILE A 66 -4.06 18.17 16.61
CA ILE A 66 -4.13 17.90 15.16
C ILE A 66 -5.44 17.18 14.86
N GLY A 67 -6.33 17.86 14.13
CA GLY A 67 -7.63 17.29 13.74
C GLY A 67 -7.59 16.65 12.36
N GLU A 68 -8.63 15.88 12.04
CA GLU A 68 -8.75 15.13 10.78
C GLU A 68 -8.58 16.00 9.52
N LYS A 69 -9.09 17.24 9.52
CA LYS A 69 -8.90 18.20 8.42
C LYS A 69 -7.42 18.47 8.11
N THR A 70 -6.63 18.71 9.15
CA THR A 70 -5.18 18.95 9.05
C THR A 70 -4.45 17.71 8.54
N ILE A 71 -4.87 16.52 8.98
CA ILE A 71 -4.32 15.24 8.54
C ILE A 71 -4.58 15.03 7.04
N VAL A 72 -5.81 15.30 6.58
CA VAL A 72 -6.18 15.19 5.18
C VAL A 72 -5.37 16.15 4.30
N GLU A 73 -5.17 17.40 4.74
CA GLU A 73 -4.35 18.39 4.03
C GLU A 73 -2.89 17.94 3.89
N LEU A 74 -2.30 17.45 4.98
CA LEU A 74 -0.93 16.92 4.96
C LEU A 74 -0.81 15.68 4.07
N LEU A 75 -1.75 14.74 4.17
CA LEU A 75 -1.77 13.55 3.32
C LEU A 75 -1.95 13.90 1.84
N LYS A 76 -2.68 14.96 1.52
CA LYS A 76 -2.87 15.44 0.14
C LYS A 76 -1.55 15.93 -0.47
N LYS A 77 -0.71 16.64 0.29
CA LYS A 77 0.59 17.14 -0.18
C LYS A 77 1.70 16.08 -0.10
N PHE A 78 1.84 15.39 1.03
CA PHE A 78 2.95 14.47 1.28
C PHE A 78 2.68 13.01 0.88
N LYS A 79 1.43 12.61 0.61
CA LYS A 79 0.99 11.28 0.17
C LYS A 79 1.16 10.12 1.19
N SER A 80 1.92 10.30 2.26
CA SER A 80 2.19 9.26 3.28
C SER A 80 2.65 9.87 4.61
N THR A 81 2.28 9.27 5.75
CA THR A 81 2.79 9.65 7.07
C THR A 81 4.30 9.51 7.16
N LYS A 82 4.90 8.53 6.48
CA LYS A 82 6.35 8.36 6.48
C LYS A 82 7.06 9.56 5.85
N ARG A 83 6.42 10.18 4.85
CA ARG A 83 6.93 11.42 4.23
C ARG A 83 6.69 12.63 5.12
N ILE A 84 5.56 12.68 5.83
CA ILE A 84 5.26 13.73 6.83
C ILE A 84 6.27 13.66 7.98
N ALA A 85 6.60 12.45 8.48
CA ALA A 85 7.57 12.24 9.55
C ALA A 85 8.99 12.68 9.17
N ASN A 86 9.36 12.56 7.88
CA ASN A 86 10.67 12.98 7.37
C ASN A 86 10.66 14.41 6.76
N ALA A 87 9.52 15.09 6.75
CA ALA A 87 9.40 16.42 6.16
C ALA A 87 10.13 17.46 7.01
N LYS A 88 10.67 18.48 6.35
CA LYS A 88 11.27 19.63 7.05
C LYS A 88 10.18 20.47 7.71
N LEU A 89 10.54 21.18 8.78
CA LEU A 89 9.61 22.07 9.48
C LEU A 89 8.98 23.08 8.53
N ASP A 90 9.77 23.74 7.68
CA ASP A 90 9.30 24.72 6.69
C ASP A 90 8.22 24.18 5.76
N GLU A 91 8.38 22.92 5.29
CA GLU A 91 7.41 22.28 4.39
C GLU A 91 6.10 21.96 5.10
N LEU A 92 6.14 21.66 6.40
CA LEU A 92 4.96 21.44 7.23
C LEU A 92 4.25 22.77 7.52
N GLU A 93 5.02 23.84 7.80
CA GLU A 93 4.49 25.17 8.09
C GLU A 93 3.68 25.74 6.93
N GLU A 94 4.16 25.54 5.70
CA GLU A 94 3.47 25.97 4.48
C GLU A 94 2.07 25.35 4.33
N VAL A 95 1.82 24.18 4.94
CA VAL A 95 0.55 23.45 4.81
C VAL A 95 -0.41 23.75 5.96
N VAL A 96 0.09 23.71 7.20
CA VAL A 96 -0.79 23.69 8.38
C VAL A 96 -0.56 24.87 9.35
N GLY A 97 0.42 25.73 9.05
CA GLY A 97 0.85 26.85 9.86
C GLY A 97 1.82 26.47 10.98
N VAL A 98 2.55 27.47 11.48
CA VAL A 98 3.65 27.38 12.47
C VAL A 98 3.29 26.53 13.69
N SER A 99 2.14 26.79 14.31
CA SER A 99 1.73 26.13 15.56
C SER A 99 1.51 24.61 15.39
N ARG A 100 0.88 24.19 14.29
CA ARG A 100 0.58 22.76 14.04
C ARG A 100 1.81 22.03 13.50
N ALA A 101 2.57 22.67 12.62
CA ALA A 101 3.80 22.13 12.07
C ALA A 101 4.82 21.80 13.16
N SER A 102 5.02 22.73 14.11
CA SER A 102 5.91 22.53 15.26
C SER A 102 5.51 21.30 16.10
N LYS A 103 4.20 21.09 16.35
CA LYS A 103 3.72 19.92 17.11
C LYS A 103 4.00 18.61 16.39
N ILE A 104 3.77 18.57 15.08
CA ILE A 104 3.99 17.38 14.26
C ILE A 104 5.49 17.08 14.16
N TYR A 105 6.31 18.08 13.87
CA TYR A 105 7.75 17.93 13.77
C TYR A 105 8.34 17.41 15.09
N ASN A 106 7.94 18.02 16.22
CA ASN A 106 8.36 17.58 17.55
C ASN A 106 7.87 16.18 17.91
N HIS A 107 6.72 15.74 17.42
CA HIS A 107 6.23 14.37 17.70
C HIS A 107 7.10 13.29 17.04
N TYR A 108 7.62 13.56 15.83
CA TYR A 108 8.45 12.59 15.10
C TYR A 108 9.96 12.72 15.35
N HIS A 109 10.41 13.87 15.87
CA HIS A 109 11.84 14.16 16.12
C HIS A 109 12.19 14.31 17.60
N LYS A 110 11.23 14.13 18.53
CA LYS A 110 11.57 13.90 19.93
C LYS A 110 11.96 12.43 20.10
N GLU A 111 13.14 12.21 20.66
CA GLU A 111 13.49 10.95 21.32
C GLU A 111 12.50 10.62 22.44
#